data_AF-A0A087UXR0-F1
#
_entry.id   AF-A0A087UXR0-F1
#
_cell.length_a   1.000
_cell.length_b   1.000
_cell.length_c   1.000
_cell.angle_alpha   90.00
_cell.angle_beta   90.00
_cell.angle_gamma   90.00
#
_symmetry.space_group_name_H-M   'P 1'
#
loop_
_entity.id
_entity.type
_entity.pdbx_description
1 polymer ?
#
loop_
_entity_poly.entity_id
_entity_poly.type
_entity_poly.pdbx_seq_one_letter_code
_entity_poly.pdbx_strand_id
1 'polypeptide(L)'
;MTLHNNEHLSLATKITAANGKSIPAVTVFSHALRYFKDHALQELSEQSATRILNEDVRWVVTVPAIWKQPAKQFMRAAAYEAGIASPDFPDQLLIALEPEAASIYCRRMKLHQLVPEETHFQRSSLHWQKDRDTESEAGSTISDKDLNFP
;
A
#
# COMPACT_ATOMS: atom_id res chain seq x y z
N MET A 1 2.03 1.67 18.06
CA MET A 1 1.33 2.93 17.71
C MET A 1 0.06 3.05 18.55
N THR A 2 -0.03 4.04 19.43
CA THR A 2 -1.01 4.18 20.54
C THR A 2 -2.46 4.42 20.10
N LEU A 3 -2.72 4.60 18.79
CA LEU A 3 -4.04 4.94 18.25
C LEU A 3 -4.87 3.73 17.81
N HIS A 4 -4.28 2.55 17.64
CA HIS A 4 -5.01 1.37 17.17
C HIS A 4 -5.87 0.70 18.26
N ASN A 5 -5.50 0.85 19.53
CA ASN A 5 -6.20 0.22 20.66
C ASN A 5 -7.21 1.14 21.36
N ASN A 6 -7.30 2.40 20.96
CA ASN A 6 -8.23 3.34 21.59
C ASN A 6 -9.52 3.39 20.76
N GLU A 7 -10.51 2.61 21.17
CA GLU A 7 -11.84 2.56 20.54
C GLU A 7 -12.58 3.92 20.55
N HIS A 8 -12.08 4.90 21.31
CA HIS A 8 -12.71 6.18 21.57
C HIS A 8 -11.81 7.35 21.13
N LEU A 9 -11.50 7.42 19.84
CA LEU A 9 -10.94 8.64 19.24
C LEU A 9 -12.00 9.74 19.21
N SER A 10 -11.69 10.89 19.80
CA SER A 10 -12.58 12.05 19.87
C SER A 10 -11.79 13.34 19.65
N LEU A 11 -12.48 14.46 19.43
CA LEU A 11 -11.84 15.77 19.28
C LEU A 11 -11.06 16.22 20.53
N ALA A 12 -11.38 15.65 21.70
CA ALA A 12 -10.68 15.93 22.95
C ALA A 12 -9.40 15.10 23.11
N THR A 13 -9.18 14.08 22.27
CA THR A 13 -7.99 13.23 22.34
C THR A 13 -6.73 14.07 22.11
N LYS A 14 -5.73 13.91 22.99
CA LYS A 14 -4.42 14.55 22.87
C LYS A 14 -3.33 13.53 22.60
N ILE A 15 -2.31 13.95 21.86
CA ILE A 15 -1.11 13.15 21.57
C ILE A 15 0.07 13.84 22.26
N THR A 16 0.79 13.08 23.08
CA THR A 16 1.99 13.55 23.78
C THR A 16 3.23 13.10 23.04
N ALA A 17 4.09 14.05 22.68
CA ALA A 17 5.36 13.82 22.04
C ALA A 17 6.44 13.38 23.05
N ALA A 18 7.55 12.83 22.56
CA ALA A 18 8.67 12.35 23.40
C ALA A 18 9.30 13.45 24.29
N ASN A 19 9.14 14.72 23.92
CA ASN A 19 9.59 15.88 24.70
C ASN A 19 8.59 16.30 25.80
N GLY A 20 7.54 15.51 26.05
CA GLY A 20 6.51 15.77 27.06
C GLY A 20 5.44 16.78 26.65
N LYS A 21 5.55 17.44 25.49
CA LYS A 21 4.52 18.36 25.00
C LYS A 21 3.32 17.59 24.47
N SER A 22 2.12 18.08 24.74
CA SER A 22 0.86 17.45 24.31
C SER A 22 0.05 18.41 23.46
N ILE A 23 -0.46 17.92 22.33
CA ILE A 23 -1.28 18.69 21.38
C ILE A 23 -2.55 17.91 21.02
N PRO A 24 -3.62 18.58 20.56
CA PRO A 24 -4.81 17.89 20.09
C PRO A 24 -4.48 16.90 18.96
N ALA A 25 -5.03 15.70 19.02
CA ALA A 25 -4.84 14.68 18.00
C ALA A 25 -5.35 15.20 16.63
N VAL A 26 -6.46 15.91 16.62
CA VAL A 26 -7.05 16.47 15.39
C VAL A 26 -6.06 17.35 14.64
N THR A 27 -5.26 18.14 15.35
CA THR A 27 -4.23 19.00 14.78
C THR A 27 -3.06 18.21 14.18
N VAL A 28 -2.66 17.09 14.81
CA VAL A 28 -1.63 16.22 14.24
C VAL A 28 -2.10 15.61 12.91
N PHE A 29 -3.35 15.11 12.90
CA PHE A 29 -3.93 14.53 11.69
C PHE A 29 -4.18 15.60 10.61
N SER A 30 -4.63 16.80 10.98
CA SER A 30 -4.85 17.90 10.03
C SER A 30 -3.55 18.33 9.35
N HIS A 31 -2.42 18.35 10.08
CA HIS A 31 -1.11 18.61 9.48
C HIS A 31 -0.71 17.56 8.45
N ALA A 32 -0.87 16.27 8.77
CA ALA A 32 -0.56 15.19 7.82
C ALA A 32 -1.46 15.25 6.58
N LEU A 33 -2.76 15.44 6.78
CA LEU A 33 -3.74 15.57 5.70
C LEU A 33 -3.44 16.78 4.80
N ARG A 34 -3.11 17.93 5.40
CA ARG A 34 -2.74 19.14 4.64
C ARG A 34 -1.51 18.91 3.79
N TYR A 35 -0.48 18.27 4.34
CA TYR A 35 0.72 17.91 3.57
C TYR A 35 0.37 17.05 2.34
N PHE A 36 -0.42 15.98 2.52
CA PHE A 36 -0.83 15.13 1.40
C PHE A 36 -1.66 15.89 0.36
N LYS A 37 -2.57 16.75 0.80
CA LYS A 37 -3.39 17.59 -0.09
C LYS A 37 -2.52 18.51 -0.93
N ASP A 38 -1.65 19.28 -0.29
CA ASP A 38 -0.81 20.28 -0.96
C ASP A 38 0.15 19.59 -1.94
N HIS A 39 0.76 18.47 -1.52
CA HIS A 39 1.64 17.68 -2.38
C HIS A 39 0.89 17.07 -3.57
N ALA A 40 -0.29 16.48 -3.36
CA ALA A 40 -1.08 15.91 -4.45
C ALA A 40 -1.55 16.99 -5.46
N LEU A 41 -1.99 18.16 -4.99
CA LEU A 41 -2.39 19.26 -5.86
C LEU A 41 -1.21 19.81 -6.68
N GLN A 42 -0.02 19.88 -6.06
CA GLN A 42 1.20 20.26 -6.75
C GLN A 42 1.53 19.26 -7.86
N GLU A 43 1.63 17.96 -7.54
CA GLU A 43 1.96 16.90 -8.51
C GLU A 43 0.94 16.86 -9.66
N LEU A 44 -0.36 16.94 -9.36
CA LEU A 44 -1.40 16.96 -10.37
C LEU A 44 -1.30 18.19 -11.29
N SER A 45 -0.97 19.36 -10.74
CA SER A 45 -0.78 20.58 -11.52
C SER A 45 0.48 20.55 -12.38
N GLU A 46 1.54 19.91 -11.90
CA GLU A 46 2.80 19.76 -12.66
C GLU A 46 2.66 18.76 -13.81
N GLN A 47 1.88 17.69 -13.60
CA GLN A 47 1.64 16.66 -14.62
C GLN A 47 0.54 17.04 -15.63
N SER A 48 -0.27 18.05 -15.31
CA SER A 48 -1.31 18.55 -16.20
C SER A 48 -0.90 19.87 -16.87
N ALA A 49 -1.53 20.20 -17.98
CA ALA A 49 -1.27 21.47 -18.68
C ALA A 49 -1.94 22.68 -17.99
N THR A 50 -2.59 22.48 -16.85
CA THR A 50 -3.44 23.46 -16.17
C THR A 50 -3.31 23.33 -14.65
N ARG A 51 -3.42 24.45 -13.94
CA ARG A 51 -3.43 24.42 -12.48
C ARG A 51 -4.70 23.72 -11.97
N ILE A 52 -4.53 22.69 -11.16
CA ILE A 52 -5.62 22.01 -10.46
C ILE A 52 -5.82 22.68 -9.10
N LEU A 53 -7.05 23.08 -8.82
CA LEU A 53 -7.44 23.69 -7.55
C LEU A 53 -8.06 22.64 -6.64
N ASN A 54 -8.12 22.94 -5.33
CA ASN A 54 -8.73 22.03 -4.37
C ASN A 54 -10.21 21.75 -4.70
N GLU A 55 -10.93 22.76 -5.20
CA GLU A 55 -12.34 22.66 -5.60
C GLU A 55 -12.58 21.71 -6.79
N ASP A 56 -11.57 21.44 -7.60
CA ASP A 56 -11.64 20.48 -8.71
C ASP A 56 -11.55 19.02 -8.22
N VAL A 57 -11.16 18.81 -6.97
CA VAL A 57 -10.90 17.49 -6.40
C VAL A 57 -11.98 17.08 -5.41
N ARG A 58 -12.55 15.89 -5.65
CA ARG A 58 -13.30 15.16 -4.62
C ARG A 58 -12.34 14.23 -3.87
N TRP A 59 -12.23 14.45 -2.57
CA TRP A 59 -11.34 13.70 -1.70
C TRP A 59 -12.03 12.48 -1.12
N VAL A 60 -11.32 11.36 -1.09
CA VAL A 60 -11.75 10.14 -0.40
C VAL A 60 -10.70 9.78 0.64
N VAL A 61 -11.06 9.85 1.91
CA VAL A 61 -10.17 9.48 3.02
C VAL A 61 -10.63 8.14 3.57
N THR A 62 -9.74 7.15 3.54
CA THR A 62 -10.02 5.82 4.10
C THR A 62 -9.80 5.79 5.60
N VAL A 63 -10.63 5.02 6.30
CA VAL A 63 -10.51 4.80 7.75
C VAL A 63 -10.63 3.32 8.09
N PRO A 64 -10.04 2.87 9.21
CA PRO A 64 -10.20 1.49 9.68
C PRO A 64 -11.68 1.11 9.88
N ALA A 65 -12.07 -0.11 9.52
CA ALA A 65 -13.45 -0.56 9.68
C ALA A 65 -13.87 -0.77 11.15
N ILE A 66 -12.92 -0.96 12.06
CA ILE A 66 -13.17 -1.08 13.50
C ILE A 66 -13.54 0.25 14.17
N TRP A 67 -13.42 1.37 13.47
CA TRP A 67 -13.72 2.69 14.03
C TRP A 67 -15.21 2.96 14.14
N LYS A 68 -15.64 3.33 15.36
CA LYS A 68 -17.00 3.79 15.66
C LYS A 68 -17.27 5.13 14.95
N GLN A 69 -18.55 5.49 14.81
CA GLN A 69 -18.98 6.73 14.15
C GLN A 69 -18.26 8.01 14.64
N PRO A 70 -17.96 8.20 15.94
CA PRO A 70 -17.22 9.37 16.41
C PRO A 70 -15.82 9.52 15.81
N ALA A 71 -15.10 8.41 15.61
CA ALA A 71 -13.76 8.42 15.01
C ALA A 71 -13.81 8.77 13.51
N LYS A 72 -14.89 8.37 12.80
CA LYS A 72 -15.13 8.81 11.42
C LYS A 72 -15.38 10.31 11.34
N GLN A 73 -16.16 10.85 12.28
CA GLN A 73 -16.39 12.30 12.39
C GLN A 73 -15.12 13.06 12.77
N PHE A 74 -14.28 12.49 13.63
CA PHE A 74 -12.97 13.04 13.96
C PHE A 74 -12.10 13.24 12.70
N MET A 75 -12.03 12.25 11.81
CA MET A 75 -11.28 12.39 10.55
C MET A 75 -11.87 13.44 9.63
N ARG A 76 -13.19 13.55 9.57
CA ARG A 76 -13.86 14.62 8.81
C ARG A 76 -13.48 15.99 9.36
N ALA A 77 -13.48 16.16 10.68
CA ALA A 77 -13.05 17.40 11.32
C ALA A 77 -11.56 17.72 11.03
N ALA A 78 -10.68 16.72 11.10
CA ALA A 78 -9.27 16.89 10.75
C ALA A 78 -9.08 17.31 9.28
N ALA A 79 -9.88 16.74 8.36
CA ALA A 79 -9.86 17.10 6.95
C ALA A 79 -10.36 18.53 6.69
N TYR A 80 -11.39 18.98 7.43
CA TYR A 80 -11.84 20.37 7.38
C TYR A 80 -10.77 21.33 7.92
N GLU A 81 -10.13 21.01 9.04
CA GLU A 81 -9.02 21.80 9.59
C GLU A 81 -7.81 21.84 8.64
N ALA A 82 -7.59 20.77 7.86
CA ALA A 82 -6.55 20.72 6.83
C ALA A 82 -6.90 21.53 5.55
N GLY A 83 -8.14 22.02 5.44
CA GLY A 83 -8.65 22.66 4.22
C GLY A 83 -8.69 21.71 3.03
N ILE A 84 -8.92 20.41 3.26
CA ILE A 84 -9.21 19.43 2.22
C ILE A 84 -10.62 19.66 1.67
N ALA A 85 -11.56 19.95 2.56
CA ALA A 85 -12.95 20.25 2.23
C ALA A 85 -13.52 21.31 3.18
N SER A 86 -14.71 21.82 2.86
CA SER A 86 -15.46 22.74 3.73
C SER A 86 -16.73 22.08 4.27
N PRO A 87 -17.20 22.44 5.48
CA PRO A 87 -18.55 22.15 5.94
C PRO A 87 -19.65 22.67 4.99
N ASP A 88 -19.38 23.74 4.22
CA ASP A 88 -20.33 24.31 3.26
C ASP A 88 -20.53 23.41 2.02
N PHE A 89 -19.53 22.58 1.72
CA PHE A 89 -19.53 21.65 0.58
C PHE A 89 -19.16 20.24 1.05
N PRO A 90 -19.99 19.59 1.88
CA PRO A 90 -19.63 18.36 2.58
C PRO A 90 -19.38 17.17 1.63
N ASP A 91 -19.96 17.20 0.44
CA ASP A 91 -19.84 16.16 -0.60
C ASP A 91 -18.49 16.17 -1.32
N GLN A 92 -17.68 17.20 -1.12
CA GLN A 92 -16.29 17.23 -1.58
C GLN A 92 -15.43 16.17 -0.86
N LEU A 93 -15.85 15.72 0.32
CA LEU A 93 -15.14 14.72 1.13
C LEU A 93 -16.00 13.49 1.41
N LEU A 94 -15.50 12.33 1.00
CA LEU A 94 -16.05 11.02 1.36
C LEU A 94 -15.14 10.32 2.36
N ILE A 95 -15.74 9.75 3.40
CA ILE A 95 -15.04 8.85 4.33
C ILE A 95 -15.40 7.43 3.92
N ALA A 96 -14.43 6.67 3.44
CA ALA A 96 -14.60 5.29 3.01
C ALA A 96 -14.00 4.32 4.03
N LEU A 97 -14.56 3.12 4.18
CA LEU A 97 -13.86 2.09 4.94
C LEU A 97 -12.69 1.56 4.14
N GLU A 98 -11.56 1.36 4.80
CA GLU A 98 -10.38 0.73 4.21
C GLU A 98 -10.69 -0.62 3.53
N PRO A 99 -11.42 -1.58 4.16
CA PRO A 99 -11.75 -2.84 3.48
C PRO A 99 -12.69 -2.65 2.28
N GLU A 100 -13.55 -1.64 2.27
CA GLU A 100 -14.41 -1.36 1.11
C GLU A 100 -13.58 -0.85 -0.07
N ALA A 101 -12.69 0.11 0.18
CA ALA A 101 -11.75 0.61 -0.83
C ALA A 101 -10.85 -0.51 -1.39
N ALA A 102 -10.33 -1.36 -0.50
CA ALA A 102 -9.54 -2.53 -0.88
C ALA A 102 -10.34 -3.52 -1.74
N SER A 103 -11.61 -3.81 -1.39
CA SER A 103 -12.46 -4.73 -2.15
C SER A 103 -12.73 -4.24 -3.58
N ILE A 104 -12.93 -2.93 -3.77
CA ILE A 104 -13.13 -2.31 -5.09
C ILE A 104 -11.85 -2.44 -5.93
N TYR A 105 -10.69 -2.22 -5.31
CA TYR A 105 -9.40 -2.39 -5.97
C TYR A 105 -9.19 -3.84 -6.42
N CYS A 106 -9.39 -4.82 -5.52
CA CYS A 106 -9.25 -6.24 -5.83
C CYS A 106 -10.18 -6.70 -6.96
N ARG A 107 -11.41 -6.18 -7.01
CA ARG A 107 -12.37 -6.52 -8.08
C ARG A 107 -11.94 -6.02 -9.46
N ARG A 108 -11.21 -4.91 -9.54
CA ARG A 108 -10.77 -4.28 -10.81
C ARG A 108 -9.50 -4.91 -11.38
N MET A 109 -8.73 -5.62 -10.57
CA MET A 109 -7.51 -6.30 -11.01
C MET A 109 -7.84 -7.57 -11.81
N LYS A 110 -7.00 -7.86 -12.81
CA LYS A 110 -7.05 -9.16 -13.50
C LYS A 110 -6.45 -10.23 -12.58
N LEU A 111 -6.90 -11.48 -12.71
CA LEU A 111 -6.45 -12.62 -11.89
C LEU A 111 -4.93 -12.74 -11.76
N HIS A 112 -4.17 -12.50 -12.83
CA HIS A 112 -2.69 -12.56 -12.79
C HIS A 112 -2.02 -11.43 -11.98
N GLN A 113 -2.74 -10.34 -11.68
CA GLN A 113 -2.26 -9.24 -10.84
C GLN A 113 -2.60 -9.45 -9.36
N LEU A 114 -3.45 -10.45 -9.06
CA LEU A 114 -3.88 -10.80 -7.70
C LEU A 114 -2.95 -11.83 -7.04
N VAL A 115 -2.17 -12.54 -7.85
CA VAL A 115 -1.20 -13.52 -7.38
C VAL A 115 0.09 -12.75 -7.09
N PRO A 116 0.56 -12.67 -5.82
CA PRO A 116 1.91 -12.20 -5.54
C PRO A 116 2.88 -13.02 -6.39
N GLU A 117 3.96 -12.45 -6.92
CA GLU A 117 5.01 -13.20 -7.61
C GLU A 117 5.72 -14.16 -6.64
N GLU A 118 5.08 -15.27 -6.30
CA GLU A 118 5.73 -16.45 -5.77
C GLU A 118 5.62 -17.54 -6.81
N THR A 119 6.50 -17.49 -7.82
CA THR A 119 6.95 -18.68 -8.56
C THR A 119 8.24 -18.41 -9.34
N HIS A 120 9.33 -18.11 -8.64
CA HIS A 120 10.69 -18.39 -9.16
C HIS A 120 11.55 -19.21 -8.19
N PHE A 121 10.92 -19.96 -7.27
CA PHE A 121 11.61 -20.95 -6.43
C PHE A 121 10.90 -22.30 -6.45
N GLN A 122 10.65 -22.86 -7.64
CA GLN A 122 10.54 -24.31 -7.91
C GLN A 122 10.16 -24.57 -9.39
N ARG A 123 11.00 -24.10 -10.31
CA ARG A 123 11.21 -24.79 -11.61
C ARG A 123 12.67 -25.21 -11.82
N SER A 124 13.54 -24.97 -10.85
CA SER A 124 14.92 -25.44 -10.84
C SER A 124 15.06 -26.92 -10.41
N SER A 125 14.05 -27.52 -9.77
CA SER A 125 14.09 -28.95 -9.41
C SER A 125 13.94 -29.92 -10.59
N LEU A 126 13.59 -29.46 -11.79
CA LEU A 126 13.58 -30.28 -13.01
C LEU A 126 14.86 -30.12 -13.85
N HIS A 127 15.77 -29.22 -13.48
CA HIS A 127 17.04 -29.02 -14.19
C HIS A 127 18.21 -29.80 -13.54
N TRP A 128 18.24 -29.97 -12.21
CA TRP A 128 19.32 -30.65 -11.48
C TRP A 128 19.34 -32.20 -11.52
N GLN A 129 18.49 -32.81 -12.35
CA GLN A 129 18.46 -34.26 -12.55
C GLN A 129 18.93 -34.71 -13.93
N LYS A 130 19.21 -33.78 -14.86
CA LYS A 130 19.78 -34.14 -16.16
C LYS A 130 21.30 -34.06 -16.19
N ASP A 131 21.90 -33.26 -15.31
CA ASP A 131 23.35 -33.07 -15.28
C ASP A 131 24.10 -34.07 -14.37
N ARG A 132 23.39 -34.88 -13.57
CA ARG A 132 24.00 -35.92 -12.71
C ARG A 132 24.19 -37.29 -13.38
N ASP A 133 23.58 -37.52 -14.54
CA ASP A 133 23.72 -38.79 -15.26
C ASP A 133 24.85 -38.77 -16.29
N THR A 134 25.38 -37.58 -16.65
CA THR A 134 26.46 -37.41 -17.64
C THR A 134 27.88 -37.35 -17.07
N GLU A 135 28.06 -37.40 -15.75
CA GLU A 135 29.40 -37.43 -15.10
C GLU A 135 29.78 -38.80 -14.52
N SER A 136 29.03 -39.86 -14.85
CA SER A 136 29.39 -41.24 -14.46
C SER A 136 30.27 -41.98 -15.47
N GLU A 137 30.64 -41.36 -16.60
CA GLU A 137 31.52 -41.94 -17.63
C GLU A 137 32.77 -41.08 -17.87
N ALA A 138 33.63 -40.94 -16.86
CA ALA A 138 35.01 -40.53 -17.09
C ALA A 138 35.92 -41.05 -15.97
N GLY A 139 36.40 -42.29 -16.09
CA GLY A 139 37.45 -42.75 -15.18
C GLY A 139 37.76 -44.24 -15.14
N SER A 140 38.05 -44.89 -16.27
CA SER A 140 38.98 -46.04 -16.24
C SER A 140 39.79 -46.13 -17.52
N THR A 141 41.09 -46.08 -17.32
CA THR A 141 42.19 -45.99 -18.28
C THR A 141 42.48 -47.33 -18.99
N ILE A 142 43.19 -47.24 -20.13
CA ILE A 142 44.18 -48.20 -20.68
C ILE A 142 43.74 -49.18 -21.78
N SER A 143 44.25 -48.84 -22.98
CA SER A 143 45.02 -49.65 -23.95
C SER A 143 44.37 -50.59 -24.98
N ASP A 144 44.80 -50.28 -26.21
CA ASP A 144 45.28 -51.15 -27.30
C ASP A 144 44.35 -52.24 -27.85
N LYS A 145 44.10 -52.06 -29.15
CA LYS A 145 44.15 -53.06 -30.23
C LYS A 145 42.96 -53.99 -30.42
N ASP A 146 42.67 -54.06 -31.72
CA ASP A 146 42.19 -55.21 -32.47
C ASP A 146 40.67 -55.43 -32.62
N LEU A 147 40.26 -55.20 -33.88
CA LEU A 147 39.56 -56.14 -34.76
C LEU A 147 38.02 -56.25 -34.68
N ASN A 148 37.44 -55.64 -35.70
CA ASN A 148 36.59 -56.25 -36.75
C ASN A 148 35.13 -56.65 -36.43
N PHE A 149 34.25 -56.13 -37.30
CA PHE A 149 32.86 -56.53 -37.54
C PHE A 149 32.76 -58.01 -37.98
N PRO A 150 31.61 -58.68 -37.79
CA PRO A 150 30.42 -58.49 -38.65
C PRO A 150 29.22 -57.87 -37.94
#